data_AF-G3U3W5-F1
#
_entry.id   AF-G3U3W5-F1
#
_cell.length_a   1.000
_cell.length_b   1.000
_cell.length_c   1.000
_cell.angle_alpha   90.00
_cell.angle_beta   90.00
_cell.angle_gamma   90.00
#
_symmetry.space_group_name_H-M   'P 1'
#
loop_
_entity.id
_entity.type
_entity.pdbx_description
1 polymer ?
#
loop_
_entity_poly.entity_id
_entity_poly.type
_entity_poly.pdbx_seq_one_letter_code
_entity_poly.pdbx_strand_id
1 'polypeptide(L)'
;ILINYKVVELFPNGCRVLITCNTTQMPRPITYHLWDSQGTTVAEKVVNTSDPASFTINITLESSSELLSYSCHVDITSSQMATSDRLQIDRRLCTRKPRSGLQAKFTLVYTKSGPMVEVICQASSGSPSITYSLVQKNGSIHSKQIQSHGQPAKFFFPLARMATCLQCQAENGISILSSTFMMIPSGE
;
A
#
# COMPACT_ATOMS: atom_id res chain seq x y z
N ILE A 1 3.28 -23.08 1.83
CA ILE A 1 3.26 -22.01 0.79
C ILE A 1 2.80 -20.75 1.47
N LEU A 2 3.55 -19.64 1.37
CA LEU A 2 3.12 -18.36 1.94
C LEU A 2 2.36 -17.56 0.90
N ILE A 3 1.14 -17.15 1.23
CA ILE A 3 0.30 -16.28 0.40
C ILE A 3 0.13 -14.92 1.10
N ASN A 4 0.24 -13.84 0.36
CA ASN A 4 0.04 -12.49 0.86
C ASN A 4 -0.56 -11.59 -0.23
N TYR A 5 -1.04 -10.40 0.13
CA TYR A 5 -1.54 -9.44 -0.85
C TYR A 5 -1.22 -7.99 -0.49
N LYS A 6 -1.29 -7.13 -1.51
CA LYS A 6 -1.37 -5.68 -1.34
C LYS A 6 -2.31 -5.06 -2.36
N VAL A 7 -3.03 -4.00 -1.97
CA VAL A 7 -3.77 -3.17 -2.92
C VAL A 7 -2.76 -2.29 -3.65
N VAL A 8 -2.78 -2.33 -4.99
CA VAL A 8 -1.85 -1.56 -5.83
C VAL A 8 -2.49 -0.33 -6.45
N GLU A 9 -3.81 -0.35 -6.66
CA GLU A 9 -4.52 0.73 -7.35
C GLU A 9 -6.00 0.73 -6.95
N LEU A 10 -6.60 1.92 -6.84
CA LEU A 10 -8.03 2.12 -6.62
C LEU A 10 -8.67 2.72 -7.89
N PHE A 11 -9.89 2.32 -8.21
CA PHE A 11 -10.68 2.86 -9.32
C PHE A 11 -12.16 2.99 -8.90
N PRO A 12 -13.01 3.76 -9.62
CA PRO A 12 -14.33 4.19 -9.11
C PRO A 12 -15.25 3.08 -8.55
N ASN A 13 -15.14 1.85 -9.03
CA ASN A 13 -15.98 0.71 -8.60
C ASN A 13 -15.16 -0.50 -8.09
N GLY A 14 -13.94 -0.29 -7.60
CA GLY A 14 -13.13 -1.40 -7.14
C GLY A 14 -11.66 -1.07 -6.89
N CYS A 15 -10.87 -2.11 -6.75
CA CYS A 15 -9.44 -1.98 -6.61
C CYS A 15 -8.69 -3.13 -7.27
N ARG A 16 -7.43 -2.86 -7.62
CA ARG A 16 -6.51 -3.86 -8.13
C ARG A 16 -5.63 -4.33 -7.00
N VAL A 17 -5.54 -5.64 -6.82
CA VAL A 17 -4.70 -6.27 -5.80
C VAL A 17 -3.62 -7.10 -6.45
N LEU A 18 -2.43 -7.07 -5.87
CA LEU A 18 -1.35 -7.98 -6.18
C LEU A 18 -1.33 -9.07 -5.10
N ILE A 19 -1.61 -10.31 -5.51
CA ILE A 19 -1.47 -11.49 -4.65
C ILE A 19 -0.12 -12.13 -4.95
N THR A 20 0.65 -12.40 -3.90
CA THR A 20 2.00 -12.99 -4.01
C THR A 20 2.05 -14.32 -3.30
N CYS A 21 2.63 -15.31 -3.95
CA CYS A 21 2.82 -16.66 -3.42
C CYS A 21 4.29 -17.05 -3.47
N ASN A 22 4.80 -17.51 -2.33
CA ASN A 22 6.21 -17.83 -2.16
C ASN A 22 6.42 -19.21 -1.53
N THR A 23 7.41 -19.93 -2.05
CA THR A 23 7.83 -21.25 -1.56
C THR A 23 9.35 -21.33 -1.53
N THR A 24 9.91 -21.72 -0.39
CA THR A 24 11.36 -21.66 -0.14
C THR A 24 12.11 -22.97 -0.41
N GLN A 25 11.40 -24.06 -0.70
CA GLN A 25 11.99 -25.42 -0.70
C GLN A 25 11.63 -26.27 -1.94
N MET A 26 11.26 -25.65 -3.06
CA MET A 26 10.93 -26.38 -4.28
C MET A 26 11.91 -26.10 -5.43
N PRO A 27 12.29 -27.14 -6.20
CA PRO A 27 13.09 -26.99 -7.40
C PRO A 27 12.27 -26.25 -8.48
N ARG A 28 12.98 -25.52 -9.35
CA ARG A 28 12.36 -24.72 -10.41
C ARG A 28 12.47 -25.42 -11.75
N PRO A 29 11.54 -25.15 -12.69
CA PRO A 29 10.40 -24.21 -12.61
C PRO A 29 9.30 -24.67 -11.66
N ILE A 30 8.59 -23.70 -11.06
CA ILE A 30 7.41 -23.97 -10.22
C ILE A 30 6.17 -23.39 -10.89
N THR A 31 5.13 -24.22 -11.06
CA THR A 31 3.82 -23.79 -11.55
C THR A 31 2.92 -23.47 -10.37
N TYR A 32 2.49 -22.21 -10.28
CA TYR A 32 1.56 -21.73 -9.27
C TYR A 32 0.16 -21.56 -9.86
N HIS A 33 -0.84 -22.05 -9.15
CA HIS A 33 -2.25 -21.83 -9.46
C HIS A 33 -2.89 -21.02 -8.35
N LEU A 34 -3.55 -19.92 -8.69
CA LEU A 34 -4.37 -19.15 -7.78
C LEU A 34 -5.80 -19.66 -7.88
N TRP A 35 -6.34 -20.17 -6.79
CA TRP A 35 -7.72 -20.65 -6.72
C TRP A 35 -8.61 -19.68 -5.95
N ASP A 36 -9.86 -19.58 -6.36
CA ASP A 36 -10.91 -18.87 -5.61
C ASP A 36 -11.59 -19.74 -4.55
N SER A 37 -12.64 -19.20 -3.92
CA SER A 37 -13.41 -19.89 -2.87
C SER A 37 -14.14 -21.14 -3.35
N GLN A 38 -14.41 -21.24 -4.66
CA GLN A 38 -15.06 -22.39 -5.30
C GLN A 38 -14.05 -23.46 -5.73
N GLY A 39 -12.75 -23.21 -5.53
CA GLY A 39 -11.69 -24.12 -5.97
C GLY A 39 -11.40 -24.03 -7.47
N THR A 40 -11.78 -22.93 -8.12
CA THR A 40 -11.52 -22.72 -9.55
C THR A 40 -10.20 -21.99 -9.73
N THR A 41 -9.35 -22.43 -10.67
CA THR A 41 -8.14 -21.70 -11.05
C THR A 41 -8.53 -20.39 -11.73
N VAL A 42 -8.27 -19.27 -11.06
CA VAL A 42 -8.50 -17.92 -11.60
C VAL A 42 -7.27 -17.37 -12.33
N ALA A 43 -6.07 -17.87 -12.00
CA ALA A 43 -4.84 -17.52 -12.69
C ALA A 43 -3.77 -18.58 -12.48
N GLU A 44 -2.88 -18.74 -13.46
CA GLU A 44 -1.72 -19.63 -13.40
C GLU A 44 -0.44 -18.86 -13.74
N LYS A 45 0.67 -19.22 -13.10
CA LYS A 45 1.98 -18.61 -13.38
C LYS A 45 3.13 -19.58 -13.13
N VAL A 46 3.98 -19.74 -14.14
CA VAL A 46 5.25 -20.48 -14.03
C VAL A 46 6.36 -19.53 -13.61
N VAL A 47 7.12 -19.91 -12.59
CA VAL A 47 8.23 -19.12 -12.04
C VAL A 47 9.53 -19.90 -12.13
N ASN A 48 10.50 -19.32 -12.83
CA ASN A 48 11.85 -19.86 -13.01
C ASN A 48 12.87 -19.30 -12.01
N THR A 49 12.53 -18.23 -11.29
CA THR A 49 13.43 -17.46 -10.40
C THR A 49 12.99 -17.55 -8.94
N SER A 50 13.80 -16.96 -8.04
CA SER A 50 13.55 -17.00 -6.59
C SER A 50 12.49 -16.04 -6.14
N ASP A 51 11.95 -15.29 -7.09
CA ASP A 51 10.94 -14.30 -6.85
C ASP A 51 9.60 -14.98 -6.57
N PRO A 52 8.78 -14.40 -5.68
CA PRO A 52 7.42 -14.88 -5.48
C PRO A 52 6.60 -14.83 -6.77
N ALA A 53 5.77 -15.84 -6.99
CA ALA A 53 4.72 -15.77 -8.00
C ALA A 53 3.78 -14.62 -7.66
N SER A 54 3.51 -13.76 -8.64
CA SER A 54 2.70 -12.55 -8.44
C SER A 54 1.55 -12.52 -9.44
N PHE A 55 0.34 -12.39 -8.93
CA PHE A 55 -0.93 -12.39 -9.66
C PHE A 55 -1.65 -11.05 -9.45
N THR A 56 -2.14 -10.44 -10.53
CA THR A 56 -2.91 -9.19 -10.45
C THR A 56 -4.38 -9.50 -10.62
N ILE A 57 -5.20 -9.19 -9.61
CA ILE A 57 -6.63 -9.45 -9.60
C ILE A 57 -7.39 -8.13 -9.46
N ASN A 58 -8.44 -7.95 -10.26
CA ASN A 58 -9.35 -6.82 -10.11
C ASN A 58 -10.51 -7.25 -9.19
N ILE A 59 -10.74 -6.49 -8.14
CA ILE A 59 -11.86 -6.68 -7.22
C ILE A 59 -12.91 -5.62 -7.52
N THR A 60 -14.13 -6.04 -7.84
CA THR A 60 -15.26 -5.13 -8.15
C THR A 60 -16.28 -5.06 -7.02
N LEU A 61 -16.90 -3.89 -6.86
CA LEU A 61 -17.89 -3.61 -5.82
C LEU A 61 -19.32 -4.09 -6.17
N GLU A 62 -19.50 -4.73 -7.31
CA GLU A 62 -20.80 -5.22 -7.78
C GLU A 62 -21.12 -6.64 -7.31
N SER A 63 -20.11 -7.41 -6.86
CA SER A 63 -20.34 -8.75 -6.31
C SER A 63 -21.16 -8.72 -5.01
N SER A 64 -21.89 -9.79 -4.71
CA SER A 64 -22.62 -9.94 -3.44
C SER A 64 -21.71 -10.34 -2.27
N SER A 65 -20.51 -10.89 -2.55
CA SER A 65 -19.59 -11.32 -1.50
C SER A 65 -18.75 -10.15 -0.98
N GLU A 66 -18.83 -9.92 0.33
CA GLU A 66 -18.02 -8.91 1.03
C GLU A 66 -16.59 -9.40 1.31
N LEU A 67 -16.40 -10.71 1.42
CA LEU A 67 -15.11 -11.34 1.70
C LEU A 67 -14.72 -12.25 0.53
N LEU A 68 -13.54 -12.01 -0.04
CA LEU A 68 -12.98 -12.81 -1.12
C LEU A 68 -11.94 -13.77 -0.54
N SER A 69 -12.01 -15.03 -0.93
CA SER A 69 -11.07 -16.05 -0.46
C SER A 69 -10.24 -16.58 -1.62
N TYR A 70 -8.91 -16.58 -1.45
CA TYR A 70 -7.98 -17.14 -2.41
C TYR A 70 -7.00 -18.10 -1.73
N SER A 71 -6.54 -19.11 -2.45
CA SER A 71 -5.41 -19.93 -2.02
C SER A 71 -4.48 -20.20 -3.18
N CYS A 72 -3.20 -20.37 -2.85
CA CYS A 72 -2.19 -20.74 -3.82
C CYS A 72 -1.90 -22.22 -3.77
N HIS A 73 -1.82 -22.79 -4.96
CA HIS A 73 -1.54 -24.18 -5.19
C HIS A 73 -0.28 -24.32 -6.03
N VAL A 74 0.48 -25.37 -5.76
CA VAL A 74 1.69 -25.67 -6.51
C VAL A 74 1.74 -27.15 -6.83
N ASP A 75 2.04 -27.46 -8.08
CA ASP A 75 2.28 -28.83 -8.54
C ASP A 75 3.62 -29.33 -7.99
N ILE A 76 3.60 -30.41 -7.21
CA ILE A 76 4.80 -31.06 -6.68
C ILE A 76 5.18 -32.24 -7.56
N THR A 77 4.19 -33.09 -7.88
CA THR A 77 4.31 -34.22 -8.81
C THR A 77 3.03 -34.29 -9.64
N SER A 78 2.98 -35.18 -10.63
CA SER A 78 1.81 -35.35 -11.51
C SER A 78 0.50 -35.68 -10.78
N SER A 79 0.54 -36.06 -9.50
CA SER A 79 -0.64 -36.42 -8.69
C SER A 79 -0.69 -35.73 -7.32
N GLN A 80 0.27 -34.87 -6.98
CA GLN A 80 0.33 -34.19 -5.69
C GLN A 80 0.50 -32.69 -5.85
N MET A 81 -0.30 -31.97 -5.06
CA MET A 81 -0.34 -30.52 -5.03
C MET A 81 -0.19 -30.05 -3.59
N ALA A 82 0.63 -29.02 -3.38
CA ALA A 82 0.67 -28.30 -2.10
C ALA A 82 -0.29 -27.12 -2.15
N THR A 83 -0.96 -26.84 -1.04
CA THR A 83 -1.90 -25.72 -0.89
C THR A 83 -1.42 -24.77 0.20
N SER A 84 -1.62 -23.46 0.01
CA SER A 84 -1.44 -22.45 1.06
C SER A 84 -2.66 -22.37 1.98
N ASP A 85 -2.51 -21.71 3.13
CA ASP A 85 -3.67 -21.21 3.87
C ASP A 85 -4.55 -20.32 2.97
N ARG A 86 -5.83 -20.22 3.31
CA ARG A 86 -6.77 -19.34 2.59
C ARG A 86 -6.52 -17.89 2.99
N LEU A 87 -6.13 -17.09 2.01
CA LEU A 87 -6.10 -15.64 2.13
C LEU A 87 -7.53 -15.09 2.06
N GLN A 88 -7.87 -14.20 2.98
CA GLN A 88 -9.14 -13.47 2.98
C GLN A 88 -8.90 -11.99 2.67
N ILE A 89 -9.64 -11.44 1.72
CA ILE A 89 -9.57 -10.03 1.33
C ILE A 89 -10.96 -9.41 1.55
N ASP A 90 -11.05 -8.45 2.47
CA ASP A 90 -12.25 -7.65 2.69
C ASP A 90 -12.40 -6.64 1.55
N ARG A 91 -13.49 -6.74 0.80
CA ARG A 91 -13.77 -5.89 -0.34
C ARG A 91 -13.93 -4.41 0.04
N ARG A 92 -14.32 -4.10 1.29
CA ARG A 92 -14.40 -2.73 1.79
C ARG A 92 -13.07 -2.01 1.78
N LEU A 93 -11.95 -2.74 1.67
CA LEU A 93 -10.66 -2.14 1.38
C LEU A 93 -10.69 -1.36 0.05
N CYS A 94 -11.45 -1.75 -0.96
CA CYS A 94 -11.50 -0.99 -2.21
C CYS A 94 -12.25 0.36 -2.09
N THR A 95 -12.95 0.64 -0.99
CA THR A 95 -13.74 1.88 -0.79
C THR A 95 -13.28 2.75 0.38
N ARG A 96 -12.23 2.34 1.11
CA ARG A 96 -11.76 3.07 2.29
C ARG A 96 -11.06 4.37 1.90
N LYS A 97 -11.77 5.46 2.13
CA LYS A 97 -11.26 6.84 2.06
C LYS A 97 -10.26 7.13 3.20
N PRO A 98 -9.29 8.03 3.00
CA PRO A 98 -8.54 8.60 4.10
C PRO A 98 -9.49 9.31 5.07
N ARG A 99 -9.46 8.96 6.36
CA ARG A 99 -10.39 9.51 7.36
C ARG A 99 -9.79 10.72 8.09
N SER A 100 -10.66 11.65 8.49
CA SER A 100 -10.35 12.86 9.26
C SER A 100 -9.35 12.60 10.40
N GLY A 101 -8.38 13.51 10.55
CA GLY A 101 -7.29 13.38 11.53
C GLY A 101 -5.93 13.06 10.89
N LEU A 102 -5.65 13.61 9.71
CA LEU A 102 -4.32 13.57 9.09
C LEU A 102 -3.32 14.24 10.03
N GLN A 103 -2.49 13.44 10.70
CA GLN A 103 -1.51 13.96 11.66
C GLN A 103 -0.29 14.42 10.88
N ALA A 104 0.13 15.67 11.12
CA ALA A 104 1.48 16.10 10.80
C ALA A 104 2.26 16.24 12.09
N LYS A 105 3.34 15.47 12.22
CA LYS A 105 4.27 15.59 13.35
C LYS A 105 5.59 16.18 12.86
N PHE A 106 6.11 17.13 13.61
CA PHE A 106 7.41 17.76 13.37
C PHE A 106 8.40 17.23 14.39
N THR A 107 9.56 16.79 13.90
CA THR A 107 10.67 16.40 14.75
C THR A 107 11.93 17.10 14.25
N LEU A 108 12.63 17.78 15.14
CA LEU A 108 13.96 18.29 14.85
C LEU A 108 14.95 17.11 14.81
N VAL A 109 15.74 17.02 13.74
CA VAL A 109 16.72 15.96 13.53
C VAL A 109 18.07 16.58 13.21
N TYR A 110 19.10 16.22 13.96
CA TYR A 110 20.47 16.67 13.71
C TYR A 110 21.19 15.66 12.81
N THR A 111 21.70 16.14 11.68
CA THR A 111 22.46 15.33 10.73
C THR A 111 23.88 15.86 10.58
N LYS A 112 24.77 15.09 9.94
CA LYS A 112 26.13 15.55 9.61
C LYS A 112 26.13 16.82 8.75
N SER A 113 25.05 17.07 8.01
CA SER A 113 24.86 18.24 7.14
C SER A 113 24.14 19.41 7.85
N GLY A 114 23.94 19.32 9.17
CA GLY A 114 23.25 20.33 9.98
C GLY A 114 21.84 19.92 10.42
N PRO A 115 21.11 20.85 11.10
CA PRO A 115 19.76 20.60 11.60
C PRO A 115 18.75 20.52 10.46
N MET A 116 17.90 19.50 10.52
CA MET A 116 16.79 19.24 9.61
C MET A 116 15.49 19.10 10.40
N VAL A 117 14.37 19.32 9.71
CA VAL A 117 13.02 19.04 10.21
C VAL A 117 12.48 17.82 9.49
N GLU A 118 12.13 16.78 10.24
CA GLU A 118 11.32 15.66 9.76
C GLU A 118 9.84 16.05 9.90
N VAL A 119 9.12 16.03 8.79
CA VAL A 119 7.66 16.18 8.76
C VAL A 119 7.06 14.81 8.45
N ILE A 120 6.29 14.26 9.39
CA ILE A 120 5.61 12.98 9.26
C ILE A 120 4.14 13.23 8.96
N CYS A 121 3.68 12.82 7.78
CA CYS A 121 2.30 12.83 7.34
C CYS A 121 1.67 11.46 7.50
N GLN A 122 0.59 11.34 8.27
CA GLN A 122 -0.07 10.04 8.49
C GLN A 122 -1.59 10.16 8.53
N ALA A 123 -2.26 9.42 7.65
CA ALA A 123 -3.70 9.19 7.72
C ALA A 123 -4.00 8.08 8.72
N SER A 124 -5.05 8.24 9.52
CA SER A 124 -5.50 7.24 10.51
C SER A 124 -6.11 5.99 9.87
N SER A 125 -6.64 6.13 8.67
CA SER A 125 -7.14 5.05 7.83
C SER A 125 -7.06 5.45 6.35
N GLY A 126 -7.35 4.51 5.47
CA GLY A 126 -7.40 4.73 4.02
C GLY A 126 -6.71 3.58 3.30
N SER A 127 -7.20 3.22 2.13
CA SER A 127 -6.60 2.13 1.39
C SER A 127 -5.41 2.59 0.55
N PRO A 128 -4.31 1.82 0.54
CA PRO A 128 -3.19 2.10 -0.34
C PRO A 128 -3.57 1.88 -1.81
N SER A 129 -2.84 2.48 -2.76
CA SER A 129 -1.76 3.45 -2.50
C SER A 129 -2.30 4.81 -2.06
N ILE A 130 -1.74 5.38 -1.00
CA ILE A 130 -2.03 6.75 -0.56
C ILE A 130 -0.87 7.64 -1.01
N THR A 131 -1.18 8.71 -1.74
CA THR A 131 -0.22 9.76 -2.07
C THR A 131 -0.29 10.83 -0.99
N TYR A 132 0.82 11.01 -0.27
CA TYR A 132 0.96 12.10 0.67
C TYR A 132 1.69 13.27 0.02
N SER A 133 1.16 14.47 0.20
CA SER A 133 1.75 15.71 -0.31
C SER A 133 1.90 16.74 0.81
N LEU A 134 3.03 17.42 0.86
CA LEU A 134 3.21 18.63 1.66
C LEU A 134 3.07 19.85 0.75
N VAL A 135 2.04 20.63 1.03
CA VAL A 135 1.69 21.83 0.28
C VAL A 135 2.09 23.06 1.10
N GLN A 136 2.96 23.89 0.54
CA GLN A 136 3.30 25.20 1.10
C GLN A 136 2.26 26.24 0.70
N LYS A 137 2.08 27.28 1.54
CA LYS A 137 1.19 28.41 1.22
C LYS A 137 1.58 29.14 -0.09
N ASN A 138 2.85 29.08 -0.50
CA ASN A 138 3.35 29.66 -1.75
C ASN A 138 3.07 28.79 -2.99
N GLY A 139 2.42 27.63 -2.85
CA GLY A 139 2.09 26.72 -3.94
C GLY A 139 3.14 25.63 -4.22
N SER A 140 4.27 25.58 -3.51
CA SER A 140 5.25 24.50 -3.66
C SER A 140 4.71 23.20 -3.08
N ILE A 141 4.89 22.08 -3.80
CA ILE A 141 4.37 20.76 -3.42
C ILE A 141 5.49 19.72 -3.40
N HIS A 142 5.59 18.97 -2.30
CA HIS A 142 6.45 17.80 -2.19
C HIS A 142 5.60 16.55 -1.97
N SER A 143 5.66 15.57 -2.86
CA SER A 143 4.79 14.39 -2.81
C SER A 143 5.58 13.09 -2.66
N LYS A 144 5.00 12.13 -1.92
CA LYS A 144 5.48 10.75 -1.79
C LYS A 144 4.29 9.79 -1.84
N GLN A 145 4.37 8.78 -2.68
CA GLN A 145 3.38 7.71 -2.74
C GLN A 145 3.77 6.57 -1.81
N ILE A 146 2.84 6.15 -0.95
CA ILE A 146 3.02 5.04 -0.02
C ILE A 146 2.11 3.88 -0.42
N GLN A 147 2.74 2.74 -0.72
CA GLN A 147 2.04 1.52 -1.16
C GLN A 147 1.60 0.63 0.00
N SER A 148 2.19 0.80 1.18
CA SER A 148 1.91 -0.04 2.35
C SER A 148 0.80 0.57 3.19
N HIS A 149 -0.18 -0.25 3.58
CA HIS A 149 -1.28 0.18 4.43
C HIS A 149 -0.75 0.74 5.78
N GLY A 150 -1.27 1.90 6.19
CA GLY A 150 -0.98 2.51 7.49
C GLY A 150 0.41 3.14 7.63
N GLN A 151 1.29 3.05 6.63
CA GLN A 151 2.61 3.67 6.70
C GLN A 151 2.53 5.20 6.50
N PRO A 152 3.25 5.98 7.31
CA PRO A 152 3.33 7.42 7.15
C PRO A 152 4.31 7.81 6.04
N ALA A 153 4.10 8.98 5.44
CA ALA A 153 5.11 9.63 4.61
C ALA A 153 6.01 10.54 5.45
N LYS A 154 7.32 10.43 5.22
CA LYS A 154 8.33 11.24 5.90
C LYS A 154 9.01 12.18 4.92
N PHE A 155 9.09 13.45 5.27
CA PHE A 155 9.75 14.49 4.48
C PHE A 155 10.84 15.15 5.33
N PHE A 156 11.94 15.53 4.70
CA PHE A 156 13.09 16.11 5.37
C PHE A 156 13.46 17.43 4.71
N PHE A 157 13.65 18.46 5.53
CA PHE A 157 14.00 19.80 5.06
C PHE A 157 15.08 20.41 5.95
N PRO A 158 16.01 21.22 5.40
CA PRO A 158 16.94 22.00 6.21
C PRO A 158 16.22 23.04 7.08
N LEU A 159 16.57 23.15 8.36
CA LEU A 159 15.94 24.08 9.31
C LEU A 159 16.08 25.55 8.88
N ALA A 160 17.24 25.92 8.33
CA ALA A 160 17.62 27.29 7.97
C ALA A 160 16.73 27.96 6.89
N ARG A 161 15.73 27.25 6.34
CA ARG A 161 14.89 27.74 5.23
C ARG A 161 13.39 27.79 5.55
N MET A 162 12.97 27.63 6.80
CA MET A 162 11.55 27.38 7.10
C MET A 162 10.95 28.30 8.16
N ALA A 163 10.36 29.41 7.70
CA ALA A 163 9.22 30.08 8.33
C ALA A 163 8.01 29.93 7.40
N THR A 164 7.54 28.70 7.21
CA THR A 164 6.50 28.39 6.21
C THR A 164 5.37 27.56 6.83
N CYS A 165 4.13 27.94 6.52
CA CYS A 165 2.95 27.10 6.79
C CYS A 165 2.91 25.93 5.80
N LEU A 166 2.85 24.71 6.33
CA LEU A 166 2.65 23.49 5.56
C LEU A 166 1.28 22.89 5.82
N GLN A 167 0.68 22.37 4.77
CA GLN A 167 -0.49 21.52 4.83
C GLN A 167 -0.12 20.13 4.36
N CYS A 168 -0.43 19.11 5.15
CA CYS A 168 -0.37 17.75 4.69
C CYS A 168 -1.64 17.43 3.89
N GLN A 169 -1.50 16.74 2.78
CA GLN A 169 -2.60 16.17 2.02
C GLN A 169 -2.37 14.67 1.87
N ALA A 170 -3.44 13.89 1.99
CA ALA A 170 -3.47 12.46 1.74
C ALA A 170 -4.55 12.20 0.71
N GLU A 171 -4.14 11.68 -0.44
CA GLU A 171 -5.01 11.37 -1.56
C GLU A 171 -4.97 9.87 -1.82
N ASN A 172 -6.14 9.30 -2.09
CA ASN A 172 -6.24 8.06 -2.84
C ASN A 172 -7.24 8.27 -3.98
N GLY A 173 -7.33 7.35 -4.95
CA GLY A 173 -8.20 7.46 -6.13
C GLY A 173 -9.71 7.60 -5.86
N ILE A 174 -10.12 7.81 -4.61
CA ILE A 174 -11.50 8.01 -4.15
C ILE A 174 -11.67 9.42 -3.55
N SER A 175 -10.69 9.95 -2.84
CA SER A 175 -10.82 11.22 -2.12
C SER A 175 -9.49 11.84 -1.72
N ILE A 176 -9.50 13.16 -1.55
CA ILE A 176 -8.40 13.94 -1.01
C ILE A 176 -8.79 14.41 0.40
N LEU A 177 -7.90 14.20 1.36
CA LEU A 177 -8.01 14.72 2.72
C LEU A 177 -6.85 15.67 3.00
N SER A 178 -7.15 16.83 3.58
CA SER A 178 -6.13 17.81 3.96
C SER A 178 -6.12 18.05 5.45
N SER A 179 -4.93 18.26 6.03
CA SER A 179 -4.79 18.78 7.40
C SER A 179 -5.05 20.28 7.43
N THR A 180 -5.11 20.87 8.62
CA THR A 180 -4.93 22.32 8.76
C THR A 180 -3.51 22.72 8.39
N PHE A 181 -3.31 23.99 8.04
CA PHE A 181 -1.98 24.55 7.90
C PHE A 181 -1.28 24.60 9.26
N MET A 182 -0.03 24.17 9.31
CA MET A 182 0.81 24.19 10.49
C MET A 182 2.08 24.99 10.21
N MET A 183 2.41 25.90 11.13
CA MET A 183 3.68 26.63 11.07
C MET A 183 4.81 25.71 11.53
N ILE A 184 5.91 25.71 10.78
CA ILE A 184 7.16 25.14 11.23
C ILE A 184 7.86 26.18 12.12
N PRO A 185 8.29 25.82 13.34
CA PRO A 185 9.09 26.71 14.15
C PRO A 185 10.38 27.05 13.41
N SER A 186 10.63 28.34 13.16
CA SER A 186 11.93 28.84 12.76
C SER A 186 12.88 28.68 13.95
N GLY A 187 13.99 27.98 13.76
CA GLY A 187 15.05 27.92 14.77
C GLY A 187 15.73 29.27 14.84
N GLU A 188 15.45 30.03 15.90
CA GLU A 188 16.35 31.07 16.39
C GLU A 188 17.47 30.44 17.22
#